data_AF-A0A7L2STW9-F1
#
_entry.id   AF-A0A7L2STW9-F1
#
_cell.length_a   1.000
_cell.length_b   1.000
_cell.length_c   1.000
_cell.angle_alpha   90.00
_cell.angle_beta   90.00
_cell.angle_gamma   90.00
#
_symmetry.space_group_name_H-M   'P 1'
#
loop_
_entity.id
_entity.type
_entity.pdbx_description
1 polymer ?
#
loop_
_entity_poly.entity_id
_entity_poly.type
_entity_poly.pdbx_seq_one_letter_code
_entity_poly.pdbx_strand_id
1 'polypeptide(L)'
;QVTHAVVTVPAYFNDAQRQATKDAGTIAGLNVMRIINEPTAAAIAYGLDKREGEKNILVFDLGGGTFDVSLLTIDNGVFEVVATNGDTHLGGEDFDQRVMEHFIKLYKKKTGKDVRKDNRAVQKLRREVEKAKRALSSQHQARIEIESFFEGEDFSETLTRAKFEELNMDLFRSTMKPVQKVLEDSDLKKSDIDEIVLVGGSTRIPKIQQLVKEFFNGKEPSRGINPDEAVAYGAAVQAGVLSGDQDTGDLVLLDVCPLTLGIETVGGVMTKLIPRNTVVPTKKSQIFSTASDNQPTVTIKVYEGERPLTKDNHLLGTFDLTGIPPAPRGVPQIEVTFEIDVNGILRVTAEDKGTGNKNKITITNDQNRLTPEEIERMVNDAEKFAEEDKKLKERIDARNELESYAYSLKNQIGDKEKLGGKLSSEDKETIEKAVEEKIEWLESHQDGDIEDFKAQKKELEEVVQPIVSKLYGSAGPPPGEEEAAEKDEL
;
A
#
# COMPACT_ATOMS: atom_id res chain seq x y z
N GLN A 1 18.76 -2.75 -9.35
CA GLN A 1 18.17 -3.24 -8.09
C GLN A 1 17.62 -2.03 -7.35
N VAL A 2 16.38 -2.09 -6.86
CA VAL A 2 15.78 -1.01 -6.05
C VAL A 2 16.04 -1.34 -4.59
N THR A 3 16.61 -0.39 -3.84
CA THR A 3 17.01 -0.59 -2.42
C THR A 3 16.46 0.46 -1.47
N HIS A 4 15.84 1.51 -2.00
CA HIS A 4 15.29 2.64 -1.24
C HIS A 4 13.86 2.89 -1.69
N ALA A 5 12.99 3.32 -0.77
CA ALA A 5 11.59 3.58 -1.06
C ALA A 5 11.01 4.70 -0.19
N VAL A 6 9.97 5.34 -0.71
CA VAL A 6 8.98 6.08 0.07
C VAL A 6 7.74 5.19 0.19
N VAL A 7 7.23 5.02 1.40
CA VAL A 7 6.09 4.12 1.67
C VAL A 7 4.94 4.93 2.26
N THR A 8 3.72 4.68 1.80
CA THR A 8 2.53 5.41 2.23
C THR A 8 1.91 4.78 3.48
N VAL A 9 1.24 5.61 4.29
CA VAL A 9 0.39 5.17 5.40
C VAL A 9 -0.86 6.04 5.48
N PRO A 10 -1.99 5.52 5.98
CA PRO A 10 -3.15 6.33 6.35
C PRO A 10 -2.74 7.49 7.25
N ALA A 11 -3.29 8.69 7.03
CA ALA A 11 -2.90 9.87 7.81
C ALA A 11 -3.16 9.68 9.31
N TYR A 12 -4.25 8.98 9.64
CA TYR A 12 -4.65 8.71 11.02
C TYR A 12 -3.98 7.47 11.65
N PHE A 13 -2.97 6.87 11.00
CA PHE A 13 -2.16 5.82 11.62
C PHE A 13 -1.44 6.34 12.85
N ASN A 14 -1.44 5.51 13.88
CA ASN A 14 -0.69 5.77 15.09
C ASN A 14 0.79 5.40 15.00
N ASP A 15 1.55 5.72 16.05
CA ASP A 15 2.99 5.46 16.11
C ASP A 15 3.36 3.99 15.86
N ALA A 16 2.62 3.06 16.49
CA ALA A 16 2.86 1.62 16.35
C ALA A 16 2.62 1.13 14.91
N GLN A 17 1.53 1.59 14.27
CA GLN A 17 1.21 1.25 12.89
C GLN A 17 2.25 1.82 11.92
N ARG A 18 2.65 3.09 12.08
CA ARG A 18 3.69 3.73 11.24
C ARG A 18 5.01 2.98 11.32
N GLN A 19 5.42 2.62 12.53
CA GLN A 19 6.64 1.88 12.76
C GLN A 19 6.57 0.47 12.17
N ALA A 20 5.46 -0.24 12.36
CA ALA A 20 5.25 -1.57 11.77
C ALA A 20 5.32 -1.53 10.23
N THR A 21 4.77 -0.49 9.59
CA THR A 21 4.89 -0.30 8.13
C THR A 21 6.34 -0.06 7.70
N LYS A 22 7.11 0.71 8.48
CA LYS A 22 8.54 0.92 8.22
C LYS A 22 9.34 -0.37 8.38
N ASP A 23 9.03 -1.15 9.41
CA ASP A 23 9.65 -2.46 9.67
C ASP A 23 9.32 -3.44 8.53
N ALA A 24 8.08 -3.42 8.01
CA ALA A 24 7.69 -4.21 6.84
C ALA A 24 8.50 -3.86 5.58
N GLY A 25 8.77 -2.57 5.33
CA GLY A 25 9.67 -2.14 4.26
C GLY A 25 11.09 -2.67 4.45
N THR A 26 11.58 -2.71 5.70
CA THR A 26 12.91 -3.23 6.03
C THR A 26 12.97 -4.75 5.80
N ILE A 27 11.94 -5.50 6.20
CA ILE A 27 11.79 -6.94 5.95
C ILE A 27 11.78 -7.24 4.44
N ALA A 28 11.19 -6.35 3.64
CA ALA A 28 11.21 -6.45 2.18
C ALA A 28 12.56 -6.05 1.52
N GLY A 29 13.59 -5.76 2.31
CA GLY A 29 14.91 -5.36 1.81
C GLY A 29 14.99 -3.91 1.32
N LEU A 30 14.06 -3.05 1.73
CA LEU A 30 14.01 -1.64 1.35
C LEU A 30 14.44 -0.73 2.51
N ASN A 31 15.34 0.20 2.24
CA ASN A 31 15.59 1.34 3.11
C ASN A 31 14.45 2.37 2.93
N VAL A 32 13.54 2.40 3.89
CA VAL A 32 12.39 3.34 3.88
C VAL A 32 12.88 4.74 4.23
N MET A 33 13.08 5.56 3.20
CA MET A 33 13.60 6.94 3.31
C MET A 33 12.59 7.90 3.90
N ARG A 34 11.30 7.66 3.65
CA ARG A 34 10.18 8.47 4.15
C ARG A 34 8.94 7.61 4.28
N ILE A 35 8.22 7.80 5.39
CA ILE A 35 6.80 7.47 5.50
C ILE A 35 6.01 8.72 5.14
N ILE A 36 5.11 8.62 4.16
CA ILE A 36 4.26 9.73 3.73
C ILE A 36 2.79 9.40 3.99
N ASN A 37 2.02 10.39 4.43
CA ASN A 37 0.58 10.22 4.64
C ASN A 37 -0.14 10.14 3.29
N GLU A 38 -1.10 9.21 3.15
CA GLU A 38 -1.85 8.97 1.90
C GLU A 38 -2.54 10.23 1.36
N PRO A 39 -3.29 11.02 2.16
CA PRO A 39 -3.90 12.25 1.68
C PRO A 39 -2.87 13.31 1.25
N THR A 40 -1.72 13.36 1.92
CA THR A 40 -0.61 14.25 1.57
C THR A 40 -0.02 13.86 0.22
N ALA A 41 0.22 12.57 -0.01
CA ALA A 41 0.69 12.07 -1.30
C ALA A 41 -0.32 12.37 -2.41
N ALA A 42 -1.62 12.14 -2.17
CA ALA A 42 -2.65 12.48 -3.15
C ALA A 42 -2.74 13.99 -3.43
N ALA A 43 -2.51 14.84 -2.44
CA ALA A 43 -2.42 16.29 -2.63
C ALA A 43 -1.24 16.68 -3.52
N ILE A 44 -0.06 16.06 -3.33
CA ILE A 44 1.10 16.26 -4.21
C ILE A 44 0.74 15.89 -5.65
N ALA A 45 0.10 14.73 -5.86
CA ALA A 45 -0.35 14.31 -7.19
C ALA A 45 -1.36 15.28 -7.81
N TYR A 46 -2.20 15.92 -7.00
CA TYR A 46 -3.11 16.97 -7.48
C TYR A 46 -2.38 18.27 -7.85
N GLY A 47 -1.47 18.70 -6.99
CA GLY A 47 -0.93 20.06 -6.96
C GLY A 47 0.31 20.28 -7.81
N LEU A 48 0.99 19.22 -8.27
CA LEU A 48 2.29 19.31 -8.96
C LEU A 48 2.27 20.30 -10.14
N ASP A 49 1.26 20.18 -10.99
CA ASP A 49 1.10 21.01 -12.21
C ASP A 49 0.22 22.25 -11.99
N LYS A 50 -0.29 22.44 -10.77
CA LYS A 50 -1.20 23.55 -10.46
C LYS A 50 -0.40 24.80 -10.11
N ARG A 51 -0.80 25.92 -10.71
CA ARG A 51 -0.21 27.26 -10.54
C ARG A 51 -1.27 28.33 -10.29
N GLU A 52 -2.38 27.94 -9.66
CA GLU A 52 -3.60 28.74 -9.56
C GLU A 52 -3.66 29.61 -8.29
N GLY A 53 -2.51 30.03 -7.75
CA GLY A 53 -2.43 30.73 -6.46
C GLY A 53 -2.69 29.81 -5.26
N GLU A 54 -2.80 30.42 -4.08
CA GLU A 54 -3.12 29.72 -2.83
C GLU A 54 -4.52 29.12 -2.89
N LYS A 55 -4.64 27.82 -2.58
CA LYS A 55 -5.92 27.09 -2.51
C LYS A 55 -6.00 26.19 -1.30
N ASN A 56 -7.18 26.15 -0.69
CA ASN A 56 -7.54 25.17 0.33
C ASN A 56 -8.20 23.95 -0.30
N ILE A 57 -7.64 22.79 -0.02
CA ILE A 57 -8.02 21.54 -0.66
C ILE A 57 -8.36 20.52 0.40
N LEU A 58 -9.53 19.91 0.24
CA LEU A 58 -9.94 18.81 1.07
C LEU A 58 -9.73 17.50 0.32
N VAL A 59 -8.81 16.68 0.82
CA VAL A 59 -8.63 15.31 0.35
C VAL A 59 -9.51 14.40 1.19
N PHE A 60 -10.37 13.64 0.53
CA PHE A 60 -11.24 12.62 1.11
C PHE A 60 -10.81 11.27 0.55
N ASP A 61 -10.12 10.48 1.37
CA ASP A 61 -9.57 9.18 0.99
C ASP A 61 -10.37 8.07 1.67
N LEU A 62 -11.10 7.29 0.87
CA LEU A 62 -11.86 6.14 1.35
C LEU A 62 -11.41 4.89 0.59
N GLY A 63 -10.55 4.11 1.24
CA GLY A 63 -9.91 2.93 0.68
C GLY A 63 -10.67 1.63 0.93
N GLY A 64 -9.91 0.54 0.96
CA GLY A 64 -10.40 -0.81 1.27
C GLY A 64 -10.60 -1.06 2.77
N GLY A 65 -9.77 -0.47 3.63
CA GLY A 65 -9.83 -0.69 5.08
C GLY A 65 -9.69 0.57 5.95
N THR A 66 -9.32 1.70 5.37
CA THR A 66 -9.10 2.97 6.06
C THR A 66 -9.86 4.11 5.41
N PHE A 67 -10.17 5.11 6.23
CA PHE A 67 -10.77 6.36 5.83
C PHE A 67 -9.96 7.53 6.41
N ASP A 68 -9.51 8.45 5.56
CA ASP A 68 -8.82 9.66 5.97
C ASP A 68 -9.42 10.90 5.31
N VAL A 69 -9.36 12.01 6.03
CA VAL A 69 -9.67 13.34 5.53
C VAL A 69 -8.54 14.26 5.94
N SER A 70 -7.95 14.97 4.99
CA SER A 70 -6.99 16.02 5.28
C SER A 70 -7.35 17.30 4.56
N LEU A 71 -7.23 18.42 5.27
CA LEU A 71 -7.32 19.75 4.71
C LEU A 71 -5.90 20.28 4.52
N LEU A 72 -5.56 20.66 3.30
CA LEU A 72 -4.27 21.22 2.95
C LEU A 72 -4.43 22.60 2.32
N THR A 73 -3.47 23.48 2.59
CA THR A 73 -3.25 24.69 1.82
C THR A 73 -2.11 24.42 0.84
N ILE A 74 -2.36 24.68 -0.45
CA ILE A 74 -1.34 24.59 -1.50
C ILE A 74 -1.07 25.98 -2.03
N ASP A 75 0.19 26.41 -1.98
CA ASP A 75 0.67 27.64 -2.60
C ASP A 75 2.00 27.38 -3.32
N ASN A 76 1.96 27.40 -4.66
CA ASN A 76 3.14 27.39 -5.53
C ASN A 76 4.24 26.36 -5.16
N GLY A 77 3.85 25.10 -4.91
CA GLY A 77 4.79 24.03 -4.56
C GLY A 77 4.99 23.82 -3.06
N VAL A 78 4.42 24.70 -2.23
CA VAL A 78 4.30 24.50 -0.78
C VAL A 78 2.99 23.80 -0.47
N PHE A 79 3.06 22.68 0.24
CA PHE A 79 1.93 21.86 0.66
C PHE A 79 1.93 21.83 2.19
N GLU A 80 0.95 22.48 2.81
CA GLU A 80 0.80 22.52 4.27
C GLU A 80 -0.48 21.79 4.67
N VAL A 81 -0.34 20.72 5.46
CA VAL A 81 -1.48 20.07 6.09
C VAL A 81 -1.93 20.92 7.27
N VAL A 82 -3.16 21.44 7.21
CA VAL A 82 -3.73 22.28 8.27
C VAL A 82 -4.39 21.41 9.34
N ALA A 83 -5.15 20.40 8.92
CA ALA A 83 -5.74 19.44 9.83
C ALA A 83 -5.97 18.08 9.16
N THR A 84 -5.94 17.02 9.97
CA THR A 84 -6.25 15.66 9.51
C THR A 84 -7.12 14.91 10.51
N ASN A 85 -8.00 14.05 10.02
CA ASN A 85 -8.81 13.14 10.83
C ASN A 85 -9.21 11.91 10.03
N GLY A 86 -9.51 10.80 10.69
CA GLY A 86 -9.88 9.57 9.98
C GLY A 86 -10.43 8.49 10.88
N ASP A 87 -10.59 7.32 10.28
CA ASP A 87 -10.91 6.05 10.92
C ASP A 87 -10.09 4.94 10.24
N THR A 88 -9.15 4.36 10.99
CA THR A 88 -8.22 3.34 10.48
C THR A 88 -8.86 1.96 10.33
N HIS A 89 -10.16 1.83 10.61
CA HIS A 89 -10.92 0.58 10.54
C HIS A 89 -12.29 0.80 9.86
N LEU A 90 -12.31 1.62 8.79
CA LEU A 90 -13.48 1.92 8.00
C LEU A 90 -13.13 1.94 6.52
N GLY A 91 -13.69 1.02 5.73
CA GLY A 91 -13.47 1.02 4.29
C GLY A 91 -14.36 0.06 3.49
N GLY A 92 -13.92 -0.22 2.26
CA GLY A 92 -14.59 -1.10 1.31
C GLY A 92 -14.89 -2.51 1.82
N GLU A 93 -14.04 -3.07 2.69
CA GLU A 93 -14.21 -4.39 3.29
C GLU A 93 -15.38 -4.43 4.27
N ASP A 94 -15.60 -3.35 5.03
CA ASP A 94 -16.77 -3.25 5.92
C ASP A 94 -18.06 -3.27 5.10
N PHE A 95 -18.06 -2.59 3.94
CA PHE A 95 -19.22 -2.56 3.07
C PHE A 95 -19.53 -3.95 2.49
N ASP A 96 -18.49 -4.70 2.10
CA ASP A 96 -18.63 -6.08 1.67
C ASP A 96 -19.16 -6.97 2.81
N GLN A 97 -18.62 -6.80 4.01
CA GLN A 97 -19.04 -7.58 5.18
C GLN A 97 -20.53 -7.36 5.52
N ARG A 98 -21.05 -6.12 5.41
CA ARG A 98 -22.49 -5.84 5.59
C ARG A 98 -23.37 -6.58 4.58
N VAL A 99 -22.93 -6.64 3.33
CA VAL A 99 -23.64 -7.34 2.25
C VAL A 99 -23.54 -8.86 2.42
N MET A 100 -22.37 -9.38 2.80
CA MET A 100 -22.18 -10.80 3.13
C MET A 100 -23.12 -11.22 4.27
N GLU A 101 -23.17 -10.47 5.37
CA GLU A 101 -24.07 -10.75 6.49
C GLU A 101 -25.54 -10.75 6.07
N HIS A 102 -25.94 -9.84 5.18
CA HIS A 102 -27.29 -9.85 4.61
C HIS A 102 -27.57 -11.16 3.85
N PHE A 103 -26.69 -11.58 2.95
CA PHE A 103 -26.89 -12.77 2.13
C PHE A 103 -26.76 -14.07 2.93
N ILE A 104 -25.88 -14.15 3.92
CA ILE A 104 -25.78 -15.30 4.83
C ILE A 104 -27.12 -15.48 5.58
N LYS A 105 -27.68 -14.40 6.11
CA LYS A 105 -28.98 -14.44 6.81
C LYS A 105 -30.11 -14.80 5.86
N LEU A 106 -30.11 -14.25 4.65
CA LEU A 106 -31.11 -14.53 3.62
C LEU A 106 -31.05 -16.00 3.18
N TYR A 107 -29.86 -16.54 2.91
CA TYR A 107 -29.67 -17.94 2.56
C TYR A 107 -30.17 -18.86 3.67
N LYS A 108 -29.77 -18.60 4.92
CA LYS A 108 -30.25 -19.36 6.09
C LYS A 108 -31.77 -19.31 6.23
N LYS A 109 -32.40 -18.17 5.96
CA LYS A 109 -33.86 -18.04 5.97
C LYS A 109 -34.53 -18.86 4.86
N LYS A 110 -33.94 -18.93 3.67
CA LYS A 110 -34.50 -19.66 2.51
C LYS A 110 -34.29 -21.17 2.59
N THR A 111 -33.11 -21.61 3.03
CA THR A 111 -32.68 -23.02 2.96
C THR A 111 -32.58 -23.70 4.32
N GLY A 112 -32.61 -22.94 5.42
CA GLY A 112 -32.33 -23.44 6.77
C GLY A 112 -30.84 -23.67 7.06
N LYS A 113 -29.95 -23.48 6.09
CA LYS A 113 -28.51 -23.81 6.19
C LYS A 113 -27.66 -22.60 6.57
N ASP A 114 -26.68 -22.80 7.45
CA ASP A 114 -25.76 -21.74 7.91
C ASP A 114 -24.37 -21.91 7.31
N VAL A 115 -24.07 -21.11 6.28
CA VAL A 115 -22.85 -21.24 5.47
C VAL A 115 -21.58 -20.76 6.18
N ARG A 116 -21.70 -20.11 7.34
CA ARG A 116 -20.55 -19.60 8.11
C ARG A 116 -19.61 -20.70 8.60
N LYS A 117 -20.06 -21.96 8.56
CA LYS A 117 -19.27 -23.14 8.92
C LYS A 117 -18.36 -23.61 7.79
N ASP A 118 -18.53 -23.12 6.57
CA ASP A 118 -17.75 -23.48 5.39
C ASP A 118 -16.97 -22.26 4.87
N ASN A 119 -15.67 -22.25 5.16
CA ASN A 119 -14.76 -21.20 4.73
C ASN A 119 -14.74 -21.06 3.19
N ARG A 120 -14.87 -22.16 2.43
CA ARG A 120 -14.86 -22.11 0.98
C ARG A 120 -16.11 -21.40 0.45
N ALA A 121 -17.27 -21.71 1.00
CA ALA A 121 -18.52 -21.02 0.66
C ALA A 121 -18.43 -19.52 0.99
N VAL A 122 -17.96 -19.17 2.20
CA VAL A 122 -17.80 -17.77 2.62
C VAL A 122 -16.85 -16.99 1.69
N GLN A 123 -15.73 -17.59 1.26
CA GLN A 123 -14.79 -16.94 0.34
C GLN A 123 -15.37 -16.78 -1.08
N LYS A 124 -16.11 -17.77 -1.58
CA LYS A 124 -16.86 -17.62 -2.85
C LYS A 124 -17.84 -16.45 -2.76
N LEU A 125 -18.58 -16.33 -1.65
CA LEU A 125 -19.52 -15.23 -1.43
C LEU A 125 -18.82 -13.88 -1.35
N ARG A 126 -17.72 -13.75 -0.59
CA ARG A 126 -16.94 -12.51 -0.48
C ARG A 126 -16.53 -11.99 -1.86
N ARG A 127 -15.96 -12.86 -2.69
CA ARG A 127 -15.51 -12.50 -4.05
C ARG A 127 -16.64 -11.98 -4.92
N GLU A 128 -17.79 -12.67 -4.96
CA GLU A 128 -18.91 -12.23 -5.80
C GLU A 128 -19.64 -11.00 -5.21
N VAL A 129 -19.62 -10.81 -3.89
CA VAL A 129 -20.12 -9.60 -3.23
C VAL A 129 -19.28 -8.38 -3.60
N GLU A 130 -17.94 -8.48 -3.54
CA GLU A 130 -17.07 -7.37 -3.92
C GLU A 130 -17.28 -6.96 -5.39
N LYS A 131 -17.38 -7.95 -6.30
CA LYS A 131 -17.71 -7.70 -7.71
C LYS A 131 -19.06 -7.01 -7.87
N ALA A 132 -20.09 -7.47 -7.15
CA ALA A 132 -21.40 -6.85 -7.17
C ALA A 132 -21.35 -5.40 -6.64
N LYS A 133 -20.63 -5.15 -5.53
CA LYS A 133 -20.40 -3.79 -5.00
C LYS A 133 -19.79 -2.88 -6.07
N ARG A 134 -18.72 -3.32 -6.74
CA ARG A 134 -18.06 -2.56 -7.80
C ARG A 134 -19.01 -2.29 -8.98
N ALA A 135 -19.79 -3.28 -9.40
CA ALA A 135 -20.78 -3.13 -10.47
C ALA A 135 -21.89 -2.12 -10.11
N LEU A 136 -22.33 -2.10 -8.85
CA LEU A 136 -23.37 -1.18 -8.38
C LEU A 136 -22.95 0.30 -8.38
N SER A 137 -21.66 0.60 -8.54
CA SER A 137 -21.20 1.98 -8.73
C SER A 137 -21.62 2.55 -10.09
N SER A 138 -21.86 1.72 -11.11
CA SER A 138 -22.36 2.14 -12.43
C SER A 138 -23.75 1.59 -12.75
N GLN A 139 -24.16 0.47 -12.15
CA GLN A 139 -25.45 -0.19 -12.37
C GLN A 139 -26.40 -0.04 -11.18
N HIS A 140 -27.72 -0.19 -11.40
CA HIS A 140 -28.72 -0.12 -10.33
C HIS A 140 -28.99 -1.47 -9.65
N GLN A 141 -28.57 -2.58 -10.26
CA GLN A 141 -28.69 -3.93 -9.72
C GLN A 141 -27.54 -4.80 -10.25
N ALA A 142 -27.13 -5.79 -9.47
CA ALA A 142 -26.15 -6.81 -9.84
C ALA A 142 -26.63 -8.18 -9.36
N ARG A 143 -26.42 -9.21 -10.18
CA ARG A 143 -26.76 -10.59 -9.82
C ARG A 143 -25.52 -11.28 -9.25
N ILE A 144 -25.69 -11.98 -8.13
CA ILE A 144 -24.66 -12.77 -7.46
C ILE A 144 -25.00 -14.23 -7.72
N GLU A 145 -24.15 -14.89 -8.50
CA GLU A 145 -24.33 -16.28 -8.91
C GLU A 145 -23.11 -17.10 -8.52
N ILE A 146 -23.33 -18.20 -7.79
CA ILE A 146 -22.27 -19.10 -7.34
C ILE A 146 -22.75 -20.53 -7.53
N GLU A 147 -22.13 -21.24 -8.46
CA GLU A 147 -22.35 -22.66 -8.67
C GLU A 147 -21.77 -23.49 -7.52
N SER A 148 -22.51 -24.52 -7.11
CA SER A 148 -22.18 -25.42 -5.99
C SER A 148 -21.67 -24.62 -4.79
N PHE A 149 -22.52 -23.68 -4.33
CA PHE A 149 -22.20 -22.74 -3.28
C PHE A 149 -22.03 -23.44 -1.93
N PHE A 150 -23.01 -24.25 -1.52
CA PHE A 150 -22.99 -24.95 -0.24
C PHE A 150 -23.75 -26.27 -0.33
N GLU A 151 -23.08 -27.38 0.00
CA GLU A 151 -23.64 -28.74 -0.07
C GLU A 151 -24.24 -29.10 -1.45
N GLY A 152 -23.60 -28.64 -2.53
CA GLY A 152 -24.05 -28.89 -3.91
C GLY A 152 -25.17 -27.98 -4.40
N GLU A 153 -25.77 -27.17 -3.54
CA GLU A 153 -26.79 -26.18 -3.91
C GLU A 153 -26.16 -24.92 -4.51
N ASP A 154 -26.75 -24.39 -5.57
CA ASP A 154 -26.34 -23.13 -6.18
C ASP A 154 -26.87 -21.92 -5.38
N PHE A 155 -26.19 -20.78 -5.52
CA PHE A 155 -26.64 -19.50 -4.99
C PHE A 155 -26.93 -18.54 -6.14
N SER A 156 -28.12 -17.95 -6.18
CA SER A 156 -28.49 -16.94 -7.16
C SER A 156 -29.40 -15.90 -6.53
N GLU A 157 -28.87 -14.71 -6.28
CA GLU A 157 -29.61 -13.59 -5.69
C GLU A 157 -29.32 -12.28 -6.43
N THR A 158 -30.22 -11.31 -6.32
CA THR A 158 -30.02 -9.97 -6.88
C THR A 158 -29.78 -8.96 -5.76
N LEU A 159 -28.72 -8.17 -5.88
CA LEU A 159 -28.45 -7.01 -5.03
C LEU A 159 -28.78 -5.74 -5.80
N THR A 160 -29.67 -4.90 -5.27
CA THR A 160 -29.93 -3.56 -5.83
C THR A 160 -29.04 -2.52 -5.18
N ARG A 161 -28.73 -1.44 -5.89
CA ARG A 161 -27.99 -0.28 -5.33
C ARG A 161 -28.70 0.28 -4.10
N ALA A 162 -30.03 0.39 -4.15
CA ALA A 162 -30.83 0.84 -3.02
C ALA A 162 -30.65 -0.04 -1.78
N LYS A 163 -30.60 -1.38 -1.96
CA LYS A 163 -30.36 -2.29 -0.83
C LYS A 163 -28.93 -2.20 -0.31
N PHE A 164 -27.95 -2.10 -1.20
CA PHE A 164 -26.55 -1.87 -0.82
C PHE A 164 -26.38 -0.59 0.00
N GLU A 165 -27.00 0.51 -0.45
CA GLU A 165 -26.99 1.79 0.26
C GLU A 165 -27.69 1.70 1.61
N GLU A 166 -28.85 1.02 1.70
CA GLU A 166 -29.56 0.80 2.97
C GLU A 166 -28.69 0.06 3.99
N LEU A 167 -27.97 -0.99 3.58
CA LEU A 167 -27.13 -1.82 4.45
C LEU A 167 -25.91 -1.09 5.01
N ASN A 168 -25.48 -0.01 4.34
CA ASN A 168 -24.23 0.71 4.63
C ASN A 168 -24.44 2.19 4.96
N MET A 169 -25.67 2.67 5.02
CA MET A 169 -25.98 4.10 5.16
C MET A 169 -25.36 4.71 6.43
N ASP A 170 -25.29 3.96 7.52
CA ASP A 170 -24.67 4.39 8.77
C ASP A 170 -23.15 4.58 8.62
N LEU A 171 -22.46 3.65 7.94
CA LEU A 171 -21.03 3.74 7.64
C LEU A 171 -20.74 4.86 6.63
N PHE A 172 -21.58 5.02 5.62
CA PHE A 172 -21.42 6.12 4.67
C PHE A 172 -21.57 7.47 5.36
N ARG A 173 -22.54 7.63 6.27
CA ARG A 173 -22.74 8.86 7.03
C ARG A 173 -21.67 9.12 8.08
N SER A 174 -21.05 8.08 8.65
CA SER A 174 -19.99 8.26 9.64
C SER A 174 -18.77 8.98 9.05
N THR A 175 -18.51 8.83 7.75
CA THR A 175 -17.42 9.53 7.03
C THR A 175 -17.53 11.06 7.10
N MET A 176 -18.73 11.61 7.30
CA MET A 176 -18.91 13.07 7.37
C MET A 176 -18.44 13.67 8.71
N LYS A 177 -18.30 12.86 9.77
CA LYS A 177 -17.85 13.35 11.08
C LYS A 177 -16.37 13.79 11.04
N PRO A 178 -15.43 12.99 10.50
CA PRO A 178 -14.06 13.47 10.27
C PRO A 178 -13.99 14.73 9.40
N VAL A 179 -14.81 14.83 8.33
CA VAL A 179 -14.87 16.04 7.49
C VAL A 179 -15.28 17.29 8.30
N GLN A 180 -16.25 17.15 9.21
CA GLN A 180 -16.64 18.26 10.11
C GLN A 180 -15.50 18.66 11.05
N LYS A 181 -14.79 17.67 11.61
CA LYS A 181 -13.69 17.91 12.55
C LYS A 181 -12.51 18.61 11.91
N VAL A 182 -12.11 18.23 10.68
CA VAL A 182 -10.97 18.91 10.02
C VAL A 182 -11.32 20.36 9.69
N LEU A 183 -12.56 20.67 9.33
CA LEU A 183 -12.99 22.05 9.13
C LEU A 183 -12.96 22.86 10.43
N GLU A 184 -13.42 22.26 11.54
CA GLU A 184 -13.35 22.87 12.87
C GLU A 184 -11.90 23.10 13.32
N ASP A 185 -11.04 22.09 13.17
CA ASP A 185 -9.64 22.15 13.58
C ASP A 185 -8.80 23.12 12.73
N SER A 186 -9.22 23.39 11.49
CA SER A 186 -8.60 24.36 10.60
C SER A 186 -9.20 25.76 10.70
N ASP A 187 -10.24 25.97 11.53
CA ASP A 187 -11.01 27.22 11.59
C ASP A 187 -11.56 27.69 10.22
N LEU A 188 -11.82 26.74 9.30
CA LEU A 188 -12.31 26.99 7.95
C LEU A 188 -13.78 26.59 7.78
N LYS A 189 -14.51 27.36 6.96
CA LYS A 189 -15.89 27.05 6.58
C LYS A 189 -15.90 26.22 5.31
N LYS A 190 -17.02 25.57 5.05
CA LYS A 190 -17.27 24.83 3.79
C LYS A 190 -17.05 25.67 2.54
N SER A 191 -17.35 26.97 2.61
CA SER A 191 -17.16 27.94 1.52
C SER A 191 -15.71 28.22 1.20
N ASP A 192 -14.81 27.96 2.15
CA ASP A 192 -13.40 28.31 2.07
C ASP A 192 -12.59 27.16 1.44
N ILE A 193 -13.25 26.05 1.09
CA ILE A 193 -12.65 24.92 0.40
C ILE A 193 -12.76 25.13 -1.12
N ASP A 194 -11.62 25.28 -1.76
CA ASP A 194 -11.50 25.56 -3.19
C ASP A 194 -11.61 24.30 -4.03
N GLU A 195 -11.13 23.16 -3.54
CA GLU A 195 -11.17 21.89 -4.26
C GLU A 195 -11.45 20.73 -3.32
N ILE A 196 -12.19 19.74 -3.82
CA ILE A 196 -12.43 18.48 -3.11
C ILE A 196 -11.81 17.36 -3.95
N VAL A 197 -10.86 16.64 -3.40
CA VAL A 197 -10.16 15.54 -4.09
C VAL A 197 -10.63 14.22 -3.48
N LEU A 198 -11.21 13.35 -4.31
CA LEU A 198 -11.61 12.00 -3.89
C LEU A 198 -10.52 10.99 -4.25
N VAL A 199 -10.11 10.20 -3.27
CA VAL A 199 -9.04 9.21 -3.38
C VAL A 199 -9.53 7.88 -2.81
N GLY A 200 -9.00 6.76 -3.32
CA GLY A 200 -9.38 5.43 -2.87
C GLY A 200 -10.61 4.90 -3.60
N GLY A 201 -10.57 3.61 -3.96
CA GLY A 201 -11.55 2.99 -4.84
C GLY A 201 -13.00 3.02 -4.32
N SER A 202 -13.21 3.12 -2.99
CA SER A 202 -14.55 3.21 -2.41
C SER A 202 -15.22 4.58 -2.62
N THR A 203 -14.47 5.62 -2.99
CA THR A 203 -15.06 6.91 -3.40
C THR A 203 -15.78 6.85 -4.74
N ARG A 204 -15.64 5.75 -5.50
CA ARG A 204 -16.43 5.49 -6.71
C ARG A 204 -17.91 5.20 -6.41
N ILE A 205 -18.27 4.94 -5.15
CA ILE A 205 -19.65 4.68 -4.73
C ILE A 205 -20.49 5.97 -4.91
N PRO A 206 -21.58 5.95 -5.71
CA PRO A 206 -22.40 7.13 -5.98
C PRO A 206 -22.94 7.81 -4.72
N LYS A 207 -23.30 7.03 -3.69
CA LYS A 207 -23.77 7.57 -2.41
C LYS A 207 -22.70 8.35 -1.67
N ILE A 208 -21.44 7.93 -1.71
CA ILE A 208 -20.32 8.64 -1.08
C ILE A 208 -20.11 9.99 -1.77
N GLN A 209 -20.04 9.99 -3.11
CA GLN A 209 -19.91 11.23 -3.89
C GLN A 209 -21.08 12.19 -3.63
N GLN A 210 -22.30 11.67 -3.58
CA GLN A 210 -23.49 12.44 -3.25
C GLN A 210 -23.40 13.08 -1.86
N LEU A 211 -23.02 12.31 -0.83
CA LEU A 211 -22.91 12.81 0.54
C LEU A 211 -21.85 13.91 0.66
N VAL A 212 -20.68 13.72 0.04
CA VAL A 212 -19.62 14.74 -0.01
C VAL A 212 -20.11 16.01 -0.71
N LYS A 213 -20.73 15.87 -1.89
CA LYS A 213 -21.28 17.01 -2.65
C LYS A 213 -22.35 17.76 -1.87
N GLU A 214 -23.29 17.05 -1.26
CA GLU A 214 -24.34 17.64 -0.42
C GLU A 214 -23.75 18.36 0.79
N PHE A 215 -22.73 17.77 1.41
CA PHE A 215 -22.02 18.37 2.53
C PHE A 215 -21.40 19.71 2.14
N PHE A 216 -20.78 19.81 0.96
CA PHE A 216 -20.19 21.04 0.41
C PHE A 216 -21.17 21.84 -0.48
N ASN A 217 -22.47 21.82 -0.16
CA ASN A 217 -23.48 22.70 -0.76
C ASN A 217 -23.56 22.63 -2.30
N GLY A 218 -23.28 21.46 -2.87
CA GLY A 218 -23.35 21.22 -4.32
C GLY A 218 -22.01 21.31 -5.05
N LYS A 219 -20.91 21.66 -4.37
CA LYS A 219 -19.56 21.68 -4.97
C LYS A 219 -19.18 20.28 -5.47
N GLU A 220 -18.82 20.20 -6.74
CA GLU A 220 -18.39 18.94 -7.36
C GLU A 220 -16.95 18.62 -6.98
N PRO A 221 -16.62 17.34 -6.71
CA PRO A 221 -15.23 16.92 -6.56
C PRO A 221 -14.44 17.07 -7.86
N SER A 222 -13.14 17.30 -7.72
CA SER A 222 -12.18 17.34 -8.81
C SER A 222 -12.14 16.01 -9.55
N ARG A 223 -12.06 16.09 -10.89
CA ARG A 223 -12.01 14.93 -11.79
C ARG A 223 -10.61 14.67 -12.35
N GLY A 224 -9.64 15.52 -12.01
CA GLY A 224 -8.32 15.52 -12.63
C GLY A 224 -7.37 14.43 -12.13
N ILE A 225 -7.81 13.57 -11.21
CA ILE A 225 -6.95 12.57 -10.57
C ILE A 225 -7.59 11.18 -10.64
N ASN A 226 -6.77 10.18 -10.91
CA ASN A 226 -7.17 8.78 -10.77
C ASN A 226 -7.16 8.40 -9.26
N PRO A 227 -8.31 8.09 -8.65
CA PRO A 227 -8.39 7.78 -7.22
C PRO A 227 -7.59 6.53 -6.81
N ASP A 228 -7.26 5.65 -7.76
CA ASP A 228 -6.52 4.41 -7.48
C ASP A 228 -5.00 4.60 -7.55
N GLU A 229 -4.51 5.67 -8.19
CA GLU A 229 -3.07 5.87 -8.48
C GLU A 229 -2.49 7.13 -7.83
N ALA A 230 -3.32 8.07 -7.41
CA ALA A 230 -2.92 9.37 -6.84
C ALA A 230 -1.86 9.25 -5.72
N VAL A 231 -2.11 8.33 -4.79
CA VAL A 231 -1.26 8.12 -3.62
C VAL A 231 0.12 7.61 -4.03
N ALA A 232 0.16 6.60 -4.91
CA ALA A 232 1.42 6.06 -5.41
C ALA A 232 2.20 7.09 -6.25
N TYR A 233 1.49 7.89 -7.04
CA TYR A 233 2.07 8.98 -7.81
C TYR A 233 2.74 10.02 -6.90
N GLY A 234 2.03 10.50 -5.87
CA GLY A 234 2.59 11.46 -4.91
C GLY A 234 3.78 10.91 -4.12
N ALA A 235 3.74 9.62 -3.75
CA ALA A 235 4.87 8.95 -3.11
C ALA A 235 6.10 8.89 -4.03
N ALA A 236 5.90 8.67 -5.34
CA ALA A 236 6.96 8.69 -6.33
C ALA A 236 7.56 10.10 -6.50
N VAL A 237 6.73 11.15 -6.51
CA VAL A 237 7.20 12.54 -6.51
C VAL A 237 8.05 12.83 -5.27
N GLN A 238 7.58 12.42 -4.08
CA GLN A 238 8.35 12.57 -2.84
C GLN A 238 9.68 11.80 -2.88
N ALA A 239 9.71 10.62 -3.52
CA ALA A 239 10.95 9.87 -3.72
C ALA A 239 11.93 10.60 -4.65
N GLY A 240 11.43 11.24 -5.71
CA GLY A 240 12.24 12.09 -6.60
C GLY A 240 12.84 13.31 -5.90
N VAL A 241 12.08 13.96 -5.00
CA VAL A 241 12.60 15.06 -4.17
C VAL A 241 13.73 14.58 -3.27
N LEU A 242 13.60 13.38 -2.68
CA LEU A 242 14.63 12.80 -1.79
C LEU A 242 15.86 12.29 -2.54
N SER A 243 15.74 11.91 -3.81
CA SER A 243 16.88 11.53 -4.65
C SER A 243 17.65 12.75 -5.18
N GLY A 244 17.10 13.97 -5.02
CA GLY A 244 17.68 15.21 -5.52
C GLY A 244 17.39 15.46 -7.00
N ASP A 245 16.38 14.80 -7.56
CA ASP A 245 15.98 14.97 -8.95
C ASP A 245 15.45 16.39 -9.20
N GLN A 246 16.14 17.10 -10.10
CA GLN A 246 15.90 18.51 -10.39
C GLN A 246 14.59 18.74 -11.14
N ASP A 247 14.02 17.71 -11.77
CA ASP A 247 12.78 17.82 -12.55
C ASP A 247 11.51 17.75 -11.68
N THR A 248 11.65 17.54 -10.36
CA THR A 248 10.50 17.53 -9.42
C THR A 248 10.01 18.91 -9.00
N GLY A 249 10.78 19.96 -9.32
CA GLY A 249 10.50 21.34 -8.89
C GLY A 249 10.75 21.57 -7.39
N ASP A 250 10.56 22.82 -6.94
CA ASP A 250 10.67 23.18 -5.53
C ASP A 250 9.42 22.73 -4.76
N LEU A 251 9.39 21.46 -4.36
CA LEU A 251 8.34 20.90 -3.51
C LEU A 251 8.70 21.05 -2.02
N VAL A 252 7.90 21.79 -1.26
CA VAL A 252 8.04 21.91 0.19
C VAL A 252 6.80 21.30 0.84
N LEU A 253 7.02 20.34 1.73
CA LEU A 253 5.95 19.66 2.45
C LEU A 253 6.04 19.94 3.95
N LEU A 254 4.93 20.46 4.51
CA LEU A 254 4.69 20.60 5.95
C LEU A 254 3.52 19.70 6.33
N ASP A 255 3.81 18.61 7.02
CA ASP A 255 2.78 17.66 7.50
C ASP A 255 2.58 17.83 9.02
N VAL A 256 1.59 17.15 9.59
CA VAL A 256 1.21 17.29 11.00
C VAL A 256 1.06 15.93 11.69
N CYS A 257 1.13 15.92 13.03
CA CYS A 257 0.79 14.73 13.81
C CYS A 257 -0.74 14.59 13.99
N PRO A 258 -1.36 13.43 13.71
CA PRO A 258 -2.83 13.27 13.70
C PRO A 258 -3.45 13.21 15.10
N LEU A 259 -2.67 12.90 16.12
CA LEU A 259 -3.14 12.61 17.48
C LEU A 259 -2.39 13.45 18.51
N THR A 260 -3.12 13.94 19.52
CA THR A 260 -2.49 14.60 20.67
C THR A 260 -1.66 13.60 21.45
N LEU A 261 -0.40 13.97 21.72
CA LEU A 261 0.52 13.23 22.54
C LEU A 261 0.62 13.84 23.94
N GLY A 262 0.65 12.98 24.95
CA GLY A 262 0.70 13.41 26.34
C GLY A 262 1.15 12.33 27.29
N ILE A 263 1.14 12.67 28.58
CA ILE A 263 1.47 11.74 29.65
C ILE A 263 0.37 11.64 30.70
N GLU A 264 0.35 10.52 31.41
CA GLU A 264 -0.45 10.38 32.63
C GLU A 264 0.13 11.23 33.76
N THR A 265 -0.75 12.00 34.39
CA THR A 265 -0.47 12.75 35.61
C THR A 265 -1.36 12.26 36.76
N VAL A 266 -1.10 12.76 37.97
CA VAL A 266 -1.81 12.36 39.19
C VAL A 266 -3.33 12.42 38.97
N GLY A 267 -4.03 11.34 39.30
CA GLY A 267 -5.48 11.23 39.11
C GLY A 267 -5.91 10.62 37.77
N GLY A 268 -4.98 10.09 36.96
CA GLY A 268 -5.30 9.44 35.67
C GLY A 268 -5.70 10.43 34.58
N VAL A 269 -5.25 11.68 34.70
CA VAL A 269 -5.55 12.77 33.76
C VAL A 269 -4.47 12.83 32.70
N MET A 270 -4.89 13.02 31.45
CA MET A 270 -4.01 13.24 30.31
C MET A 270 -3.50 14.69 30.32
N THR A 271 -2.20 14.87 30.55
CA THR A 271 -1.55 16.17 30.31
C THR A 271 -1.01 16.19 28.89
N LYS A 272 -1.57 17.07 28.06
CA LYS A 272 -1.22 17.22 26.64
C LYS A 272 0.12 17.96 26.50
N LEU A 273 1.05 17.42 25.71
CA LEU A 273 2.34 18.09 25.42
C LEU A 273 2.40 18.58 23.97
N ILE A 274 2.04 17.73 23.02
CA ILE A 274 1.95 18.05 21.59
C ILE A 274 0.50 17.82 21.15
N PRO A 275 -0.29 18.87 20.90
CA PRO A 275 -1.64 18.73 20.37
C PRO A 275 -1.68 18.10 18.98
N ARG A 276 -2.79 17.45 18.61
CA ARG A 276 -3.05 17.05 17.22
C ARG A 276 -2.95 18.24 16.26
N ASN A 277 -2.64 17.96 15.01
CA ASN A 277 -2.41 18.93 13.94
C ASN A 277 -1.20 19.86 14.20
N THR A 278 -0.30 19.52 15.12
CA THR A 278 1.00 20.22 15.24
C THR A 278 1.89 19.81 14.06
N VAL A 279 2.46 20.79 13.36
CA VAL A 279 3.41 20.59 12.27
C VAL A 279 4.61 19.75 12.72
N VAL A 280 5.03 18.78 11.91
CA VAL A 280 6.18 17.91 12.15
C VAL A 280 7.29 18.15 11.11
N PRO A 281 8.57 17.98 11.47
CA PRO A 281 9.09 17.53 12.76
C PRO A 281 8.92 18.60 13.87
N THR A 282 8.71 18.15 15.11
CA THR A 282 8.53 19.06 16.25
C THR A 282 9.10 18.50 17.55
N LYS A 283 9.40 19.39 18.48
CA LYS A 283 9.97 19.05 19.79
C LYS A 283 9.33 19.89 20.89
N LYS A 284 8.87 19.24 21.96
CA LYS A 284 8.30 19.88 23.15
C LYS A 284 8.90 19.27 24.41
N SER A 285 9.35 20.12 25.32
CA SER A 285 9.86 19.70 26.63
C SER A 285 9.00 20.29 27.74
N GLN A 286 8.74 19.51 28.78
CA GLN A 286 8.04 19.96 29.96
C GLN A 286 8.65 19.35 31.22
N ILE A 287 8.78 20.17 32.26
CA ILE A 287 9.33 19.75 33.56
C ILE A 287 8.19 19.22 34.42
N PHE A 288 8.38 17.99 34.91
CA PHE A 288 7.58 17.30 35.90
C PHE A 288 8.39 17.12 37.18
N SER A 289 7.74 16.66 38.24
CA SER A 289 8.40 16.38 39.52
C SER A 289 7.82 15.15 40.20
N THR A 290 8.45 14.71 41.29
CA THR A 290 8.01 13.56 42.09
C THR A 290 6.66 13.81 42.76
N ALA A 291 5.90 12.73 42.93
CA ALA A 291 4.59 12.74 43.58
C ALA A 291 4.65 12.41 45.08
N SER A 292 5.81 11.93 45.56
CA SER A 292 6.05 11.54 46.96
C SER A 292 7.46 11.94 47.42
N ASP A 293 7.63 12.12 48.73
CA ASP A 293 8.94 12.38 49.35
C ASP A 293 9.89 11.20 49.14
N ASN A 294 11.16 11.49 48.82
CA ASN A 294 12.22 10.50 48.61
C ASN A 294 11.88 9.42 47.57
N GLN A 295 11.05 9.76 46.56
CA GLN A 295 10.68 8.86 45.47
C GLN A 295 11.91 8.52 44.60
N PRO A 296 12.36 7.24 44.57
CA PRO A 296 13.60 6.85 43.87
C PRO A 296 13.43 6.63 42.37
N THR A 297 12.17 6.48 41.92
CA THR A 297 11.80 6.16 40.54
C THR A 297 10.56 6.94 40.12
N VAL A 298 10.58 7.57 38.95
CA VAL A 298 9.41 8.20 38.31
C VAL A 298 9.01 7.39 37.08
N THR A 299 7.79 6.84 37.12
CA THR A 299 7.18 6.13 35.99
C THR A 299 6.47 7.13 35.09
N ILE A 300 6.84 7.15 33.82
CA ILE A 300 6.23 7.99 32.78
C ILE A 300 5.46 7.09 31.84
N LYS A 301 4.14 7.33 31.74
CA LYS A 301 3.27 6.65 30.78
C LYS A 301 2.89 7.61 29.68
N VAL A 302 3.16 7.23 28.45
CA VAL A 302 2.95 8.04 27.24
C VAL A 302 1.70 7.57 26.52
N TYR A 303 0.85 8.51 26.13
CA TYR A 303 -0.43 8.23 25.49
C TYR A 303 -0.62 9.07 24.23
N GLU A 304 -1.47 8.57 23.34
CA GLU A 304 -2.01 9.31 22.21
C GLU A 304 -3.55 9.30 22.26
N GLY A 305 -4.17 10.45 21.98
CA GLY A 305 -5.62 10.58 21.89
C GLY A 305 -6.17 11.87 22.49
N GLU A 306 -7.46 12.11 22.22
CA GLU A 306 -8.12 13.39 22.51
C GLU A 306 -8.94 13.39 23.80
N ARG A 307 -9.05 12.25 24.49
CA ARG A 307 -9.89 12.13 25.68
C ARG A 307 -9.16 12.71 26.90
N PRO A 308 -9.87 13.31 27.86
CA PRO A 308 -9.25 13.99 29.01
C PRO A 308 -8.62 13.02 30.04
N LEU A 309 -9.04 11.75 30.06
CA LEU A 309 -8.53 10.73 30.98
C LEU A 309 -7.64 9.72 30.22
N THR A 310 -6.57 9.25 30.86
CA THR A 310 -5.57 8.36 30.22
C THR A 310 -6.10 6.97 29.91
N LYS A 311 -6.96 6.40 30.78
CA LYS A 311 -7.61 5.08 30.60
C LYS A 311 -8.41 4.94 29.29
N ASP A 312 -8.70 6.08 28.69
CA ASP A 312 -9.62 6.26 27.58
C ASP A 312 -8.87 6.57 26.27
N ASN A 313 -7.55 6.77 26.35
CA ASN A 313 -6.64 7.01 25.24
C ASN A 313 -5.77 5.76 25.00
N HIS A 314 -5.04 5.75 23.87
CA HIS A 314 -4.16 4.64 23.54
C HIS A 314 -2.82 4.81 24.27
N LEU A 315 -2.38 3.76 24.98
CA LEU A 315 -1.09 3.74 25.66
C LEU A 315 -0.01 3.39 24.64
N LEU A 316 0.93 4.31 24.44
CA LEU A 316 2.08 4.11 23.55
C LEU A 316 3.21 3.34 24.23
N GLY A 317 3.45 3.64 25.51
CA GLY A 317 4.53 3.01 26.27
C GLY A 317 4.63 3.50 27.70
N THR A 318 5.39 2.77 28.51
CA THR A 318 5.71 3.11 29.90
C THR A 318 7.19 2.94 30.13
N PHE A 319 7.82 3.88 30.84
CA PHE A 319 9.21 3.73 31.26
C PHE A 319 9.49 4.38 32.60
N ASP A 320 10.51 3.87 33.26
CA ASP A 320 10.94 4.29 34.58
C ASP A 320 12.24 5.10 34.49
N LEU A 321 12.22 6.32 35.01
CA LEU A 321 13.45 7.05 35.33
C LEU A 321 13.85 6.70 36.77
N THR A 322 14.84 5.83 36.91
CA THR A 322 15.38 5.37 38.19
C THR A 322 16.58 6.22 38.63
N GLY A 323 16.98 6.08 39.90
CA GLY A 323 18.18 6.74 40.42
C GLY A 323 17.96 8.21 40.79
N ILE A 324 16.71 8.59 41.11
CA ILE A 324 16.38 9.93 41.57
C ILE A 324 16.87 10.08 43.03
N PRO A 325 17.70 11.09 43.34
CA PRO A 325 18.19 11.30 44.70
C PRO A 325 17.05 11.57 45.70
N PRO A 326 17.19 11.16 46.98
CA PRO A 326 16.21 11.49 48.01
C PRO A 326 16.03 13.01 48.16
N ALA A 327 14.83 13.49 47.86
CA ALA A 327 14.44 14.89 48.00
C ALA A 327 12.96 14.99 48.38
N PRO A 328 12.52 16.11 48.99
CA PRO A 328 11.09 16.37 49.22
C PRO A 328 10.30 16.32 47.90
N ARG A 329 9.03 15.93 47.98
CA ARG A 329 8.09 15.95 46.85
C ARG A 329 8.11 17.31 46.15
N GLY A 330 8.14 17.31 44.82
CA GLY A 330 8.08 18.54 44.04
C GLY A 330 9.44 19.22 43.79
N VAL A 331 10.54 18.70 44.37
CA VAL A 331 11.88 19.25 44.22
C VAL A 331 12.63 18.69 43.00
N PRO A 332 12.66 17.36 42.74
CA PRO A 332 13.33 16.83 41.55
C PRO A 332 12.75 17.41 40.25
N GLN A 333 13.59 17.81 39.31
CA GLN A 333 13.18 18.41 38.05
C GLN A 333 13.36 17.40 36.91
N ILE A 334 12.28 16.69 36.59
CA ILE A 334 12.26 15.67 35.55
C ILE A 334 11.77 16.31 34.25
N GLU A 335 12.68 16.68 33.36
CA GLU A 335 12.34 17.18 32.04
C GLU A 335 11.98 16.01 31.11
N VAL A 336 10.72 15.95 30.69
CA VAL A 336 10.26 15.02 29.67
C VAL A 336 10.17 15.75 28.34
N THR A 337 10.79 15.20 27.32
CA THR A 337 10.88 15.77 25.98
C THR A 337 10.27 14.80 24.97
N PHE A 338 9.32 15.31 24.19
CA PHE A 338 8.69 14.64 23.07
C PHE A 338 9.28 15.21 21.79
N GLU A 339 9.76 14.35 20.92
CA GLU A 339 10.28 14.67 19.60
C GLU A 339 9.54 13.81 18.57
N ILE A 340 8.91 14.45 17.60
CA ILE A 340 8.28 13.77 16.46
C ILE A 340 9.14 14.06 15.23
N ASP A 341 9.59 13.02 14.55
CA ASP A 341 10.40 13.17 13.34
C ASP A 341 9.54 13.45 12.09
N VAL A 342 10.20 13.57 10.94
CA VAL A 342 9.54 13.82 9.65
C VAL A 342 8.67 12.65 9.15
N ASN A 343 8.79 11.46 9.76
CA ASN A 343 7.94 10.29 9.47
C ASN A 343 6.70 10.24 10.39
N GLY A 344 6.57 11.19 11.32
CA GLY A 344 5.55 11.17 12.35
C GLY A 344 5.82 10.17 13.47
N ILE A 345 7.07 9.70 13.64
CA ILE A 345 7.44 8.71 14.66
C ILE A 345 7.91 9.41 15.93
N LEU A 346 7.41 8.96 17.07
CA LEU A 346 7.65 9.56 18.38
C LEU A 346 8.92 9.02 19.05
N ARG A 347 9.73 9.95 19.56
CA ARG A 347 10.79 9.69 20.53
C ARG A 347 10.52 10.46 21.81
N VAL A 348 10.57 9.78 22.97
CA VAL A 348 10.41 10.43 24.26
C VAL A 348 11.68 10.27 25.10
N THR A 349 12.20 11.36 25.63
CA THR A 349 13.35 11.35 26.53
C THR A 349 12.97 11.95 27.87
N ALA A 350 13.51 11.40 28.96
CA ALA A 350 13.37 11.98 30.29
C ALA A 350 14.76 12.21 30.90
N GLU A 351 14.96 13.40 31.44
CA GLU A 351 16.21 13.81 32.05
C GLU A 351 15.92 14.40 33.44
N ASP A 352 16.57 13.87 34.47
CA ASP A 352 16.65 14.57 35.75
C ASP A 352 17.68 15.70 35.61
N LYS A 353 17.21 16.95 35.63
CA LYS A 353 18.07 18.14 35.50
C LYS A 353 19.04 18.32 36.66
N GLY A 354 18.76 17.73 37.83
CA GLY A 354 19.64 17.83 38.99
C GLY A 354 20.89 16.94 38.88
N THR A 355 20.71 15.72 38.37
CA THR A 355 21.79 14.73 38.26
C THR A 355 22.38 14.64 36.85
N GLY A 356 21.66 15.14 35.84
CA GLY A 356 21.96 14.89 34.44
C GLY A 356 21.68 13.45 34.00
N ASN A 357 21.11 12.62 34.89
CA ASN A 357 20.73 11.26 34.55
C ASN A 357 19.62 11.28 33.50
N LYS A 358 19.85 10.62 32.37
CA LYS A 358 18.90 10.55 31.26
C LYS A 358 18.47 9.12 31.08
N ASN A 359 17.16 8.92 30.99
CA ASN A 359 16.61 7.71 30.41
C ASN A 359 15.83 8.11 29.16
N LYS A 360 16.02 7.37 28.07
CA LYS A 360 15.32 7.64 26.81
C LYS A 360 14.48 6.42 26.48
N ILE A 361 13.24 6.68 26.06
CA ILE A 361 12.45 5.71 25.34
C ILE A 361 12.42 6.16 23.88
N THR A 362 13.10 5.42 23.00
CA THR A 362 12.49 5.27 21.68
C THR A 362 11.27 4.41 21.97
N ILE A 363 10.03 4.80 21.63
CA ILE A 363 8.83 4.00 21.94
C ILE A 363 9.02 2.60 21.32
N THR A 364 9.59 1.71 22.11
CA THR A 364 9.76 0.29 21.88
C THR A 364 8.59 -0.30 22.61
N ASN A 365 7.46 -0.39 21.91
CA ASN A 365 6.28 -0.99 22.47
C ASN A 365 6.56 -2.50 22.61
N ASP A 366 7.04 -2.92 23.78
CA ASP A 366 7.45 -4.31 24.09
C ASP A 366 6.33 -5.34 23.91
N GLN A 367 5.07 -4.91 23.73
CA GLN A 367 3.93 -5.82 23.64
C GLN A 367 3.45 -6.12 22.22
N ASN A 368 3.86 -5.37 21.19
CA ASN A 368 3.38 -5.58 19.81
C ASN A 368 4.38 -5.21 18.69
N ARG A 369 5.65 -4.93 19.02
CA ARG A 369 6.67 -4.56 18.03
C ARG A 369 7.71 -5.66 17.88
N LEU A 370 8.18 -5.87 16.65
CA LEU A 370 9.27 -6.78 16.35
C LEU A 370 10.59 -6.24 16.93
N THR A 371 11.34 -7.07 17.64
CA THR A 371 12.70 -6.70 18.05
C THR A 371 13.64 -6.64 16.84
N PRO A 372 14.80 -5.96 16.91
CA PRO A 372 15.79 -5.99 15.84
C PRO A 372 16.17 -7.41 15.42
N GLU A 373 16.27 -8.33 16.38
CA GLU A 373 16.59 -9.74 16.14
C GLU A 373 15.43 -10.47 15.42
N GLU A 374 14.18 -10.14 15.74
CA GLU A 374 13.02 -10.69 15.04
C GLU A 374 12.91 -10.15 13.61
N ILE A 375 13.19 -8.86 13.41
CA ILE A 375 13.27 -8.24 12.08
C ILE A 375 14.37 -8.91 11.27
N GLU A 376 15.57 -9.09 11.83
CA GLU A 376 16.68 -9.77 11.15
C GLU A 376 16.32 -11.21 10.77
N ARG A 377 15.64 -11.96 11.67
CA ARG A 377 15.11 -13.28 11.34
C ARG A 377 14.12 -13.23 10.17
N MET A 378 13.18 -12.29 10.18
CA MET A 378 12.19 -12.13 9.10
C MET A 378 12.82 -11.67 7.77
N VAL A 379 13.87 -10.84 7.82
CA VAL A 379 14.66 -10.46 6.64
C VAL A 379 15.33 -11.70 6.05
N ASN A 380 15.97 -12.53 6.87
CA ASN A 380 16.59 -13.79 6.41
C ASN A 380 15.55 -14.76 5.82
N ASP A 381 14.36 -14.86 6.43
CA ASP A 381 13.26 -15.67 5.89
C ASP A 381 12.77 -15.11 4.53
N ALA A 382 12.65 -13.78 4.40
CA ALA A 382 12.27 -13.12 3.15
C ALA A 382 13.33 -13.32 2.05
N GLU A 383 14.62 -13.26 2.37
CA GLU A 383 15.71 -13.55 1.43
C GLU A 383 15.67 -15.00 0.93
N LYS A 384 15.34 -15.95 1.80
CA LYS A 384 15.13 -17.35 1.41
C LYS A 384 13.99 -17.49 0.40
N PHE A 385 12.84 -16.86 0.65
CA PHE A 385 11.73 -16.86 -0.31
C PHE A 385 12.10 -16.16 -1.62
N ALA A 386 12.85 -15.07 -1.57
CA ALA A 386 13.33 -14.39 -2.79
C ALA A 386 14.24 -15.28 -3.64
N GLU A 387 15.07 -16.12 -3.02
CA GLU A 387 15.90 -17.10 -3.73
C GLU A 387 15.05 -18.26 -4.31
N GLU A 388 14.02 -18.71 -3.60
CA GLU A 388 13.04 -19.68 -4.11
C GLU A 388 12.27 -19.11 -5.32
N ASP A 389 11.80 -17.87 -5.23
CA ASP A 389 11.11 -17.14 -6.31
C ASP A 389 12.01 -16.94 -7.52
N LYS A 390 13.29 -16.60 -7.31
CA LYS A 390 14.28 -16.44 -8.37
C LYS A 390 14.52 -17.76 -9.10
N LYS A 391 14.70 -18.87 -8.37
CA LYS A 391 14.83 -20.21 -8.97
C LYS A 391 13.58 -20.61 -9.72
N LEU A 392 12.40 -20.35 -9.16
CA LEU A 392 11.13 -20.64 -9.83
C LEU A 392 10.99 -19.84 -11.12
N LYS A 393 11.36 -18.56 -11.11
CA LYS A 393 11.38 -17.71 -12.31
C LYS A 393 12.35 -18.26 -13.36
N GLU A 394 13.60 -18.52 -12.99
CA GLU A 394 14.61 -19.08 -13.91
C GLU A 394 14.17 -20.41 -14.52
N ARG A 395 13.46 -21.24 -13.75
CA ARG A 395 12.84 -22.50 -14.21
C ARG A 395 11.75 -22.25 -15.25
N ILE A 396 10.83 -21.33 -14.96
CA ILE A 396 9.74 -20.98 -15.87
C ILE A 396 10.30 -20.35 -17.15
N ASP A 397 11.30 -19.47 -17.04
CA ASP A 397 11.96 -18.84 -18.18
C ASP A 397 12.65 -19.90 -19.07
N ALA A 398 13.41 -20.83 -18.48
CA ALA A 398 14.05 -21.93 -19.23
C ALA A 398 13.03 -22.84 -19.94
N ARG A 399 11.91 -23.15 -19.29
CA ARG A 399 10.80 -23.89 -19.90
C ARG A 399 10.19 -23.13 -21.07
N ASN A 400 9.86 -21.86 -20.87
CA ASN A 400 9.25 -21.01 -21.90
C ASN A 400 10.19 -20.81 -23.10
N GLU A 401 11.51 -20.75 -22.87
CA GLU A 401 12.50 -20.74 -23.94
C GLU A 401 12.49 -22.02 -24.77
N LEU A 402 12.48 -23.19 -24.13
CA LEU A 402 12.38 -24.49 -24.81
C LEU A 402 11.07 -24.60 -25.60
N GLU A 403 9.95 -24.25 -24.97
CA GLU A 403 8.62 -24.29 -25.59
C GLU A 403 8.56 -23.36 -26.81
N SER A 404 8.98 -22.10 -26.66
CA SER A 404 9.02 -21.13 -27.75
C SER A 404 9.93 -21.59 -28.90
N TYR A 405 11.07 -22.19 -28.57
CA TYR A 405 12.00 -22.71 -29.57
C TYR A 405 11.41 -23.90 -30.33
N ALA A 406 10.84 -24.88 -29.63
CA ALA A 406 10.20 -26.06 -30.23
C ALA A 406 9.03 -25.67 -31.15
N TYR A 407 8.13 -24.78 -30.70
CA TYR A 407 7.02 -24.30 -31.53
C TYR A 407 7.48 -23.42 -32.70
N SER A 408 8.50 -22.60 -32.51
CA SER A 408 9.09 -21.83 -33.61
C SER A 408 9.64 -22.75 -34.70
N LEU A 409 10.38 -23.81 -34.32
CA LEU A 409 10.88 -24.81 -35.27
C LEU A 409 9.74 -25.54 -35.96
N LYS A 410 8.72 -25.98 -35.22
CA LYS A 410 7.52 -26.62 -35.78
C LYS A 410 6.90 -25.77 -36.90
N ASN A 411 6.76 -24.47 -36.67
CA ASN A 411 6.22 -23.53 -37.65
C ASN A 411 7.15 -23.33 -38.85
N GLN A 412 8.47 -23.19 -38.64
CA GLN A 412 9.43 -22.99 -39.72
C GLN A 412 9.52 -24.20 -40.66
N ILE A 413 9.37 -25.41 -40.13
CA ILE A 413 9.39 -26.66 -40.91
C ILE A 413 8.05 -26.90 -41.64
N GLY A 414 6.95 -26.40 -41.06
CA GLY A 414 5.64 -26.37 -41.70
C GLY A 414 5.56 -25.38 -42.88
N ASP A 415 6.38 -24.33 -42.88
CA ASP A 415 6.42 -23.29 -43.93
C ASP A 415 7.11 -23.81 -45.21
N LYS A 416 6.30 -24.23 -46.18
CA LYS A 416 6.75 -24.75 -47.49
C LYS A 416 7.43 -23.69 -48.37
N GLU A 417 7.27 -22.40 -48.09
CA GLU A 417 7.89 -21.33 -48.85
C GLU A 417 9.28 -20.95 -48.32
N LYS A 418 9.63 -21.42 -47.11
CA LYS A 418 10.90 -21.09 -46.43
C LYS A 418 11.71 -22.35 -46.10
N LEU A 419 11.99 -22.57 -44.81
CA LEU A 419 12.87 -23.64 -44.34
C LEU A 419 12.28 -25.01 -44.69
N GLY A 420 10.98 -25.20 -44.46
CA GLY A 420 10.26 -26.44 -44.75
C GLY A 420 10.23 -26.85 -46.22
N GLY A 421 10.41 -25.92 -47.16
CA GLY A 421 10.50 -26.21 -48.61
C GLY A 421 11.93 -26.48 -49.11
N LYS A 422 12.94 -26.12 -48.33
CA LYS A 422 14.36 -26.28 -48.70
C LYS A 422 15.02 -27.50 -48.05
N LEU A 423 14.37 -28.09 -47.05
CA LEU A 423 14.82 -29.32 -46.37
C LEU A 423 14.59 -30.55 -47.25
N SER A 424 15.50 -31.53 -47.17
CA SER A 424 15.23 -32.86 -47.72
C SER A 424 14.11 -33.55 -46.94
N SER A 425 13.42 -34.52 -47.54
CA SER A 425 12.36 -35.25 -46.83
C SER A 425 12.87 -35.94 -45.56
N GLU A 426 14.10 -36.46 -45.59
CA GLU A 426 14.75 -37.13 -44.46
C GLU A 426 15.12 -36.15 -43.33
N ASP A 427 15.69 -35.00 -43.68
CA ASP A 427 16.02 -33.95 -42.72
C ASP A 427 14.76 -33.34 -42.08
N LYS A 428 13.70 -33.18 -42.87
CA LYS A 428 12.41 -32.67 -42.41
C LYS A 428 11.77 -33.60 -41.38
N GLU A 429 11.68 -34.90 -41.69
CA GLU A 429 11.14 -35.92 -40.78
C GLU A 429 11.95 -36.01 -39.49
N THR A 430 13.28 -35.88 -39.58
CA THR A 430 14.18 -35.87 -38.41
C THR A 430 13.88 -34.72 -37.46
N ILE A 431 13.71 -33.49 -37.98
CA ILE A 431 13.43 -32.35 -37.12
C ILE A 431 11.99 -32.40 -36.59
N GLU A 432 11.00 -32.77 -37.42
CA GLU A 432 9.59 -32.88 -36.98
C GLU A 432 9.46 -33.84 -35.79
N LYS A 433 10.10 -35.01 -35.87
CA LYS A 433 10.09 -35.99 -34.78
C LYS A 433 10.75 -35.45 -33.51
N ALA A 434 11.93 -34.82 -33.63
CA ALA A 434 12.63 -34.27 -32.48
C ALA A 434 11.83 -33.15 -31.79
N VAL A 435 11.15 -32.30 -32.57
CA VAL A 435 10.29 -31.24 -32.05
C VAL A 435 9.06 -31.81 -31.33
N GLU A 436 8.39 -32.80 -31.92
CA GLU A 436 7.22 -33.44 -31.30
C GLU A 436 7.58 -34.14 -30.00
N GLU A 437 8.68 -34.90 -29.97
CA GLU A 437 9.19 -35.53 -28.74
C GLU A 437 9.45 -34.50 -27.62
N LYS A 438 10.03 -33.33 -27.94
CA LYS A 438 10.26 -32.27 -26.93
C LYS A 438 8.97 -31.60 -26.47
N ILE A 439 7.96 -31.46 -27.33
CA ILE A 439 6.65 -30.92 -26.96
C ILE A 439 5.91 -31.88 -26.04
N GLU A 440 5.86 -33.18 -26.36
CA GLU A 440 5.26 -34.20 -25.49
C GLU A 440 5.97 -34.30 -24.14
N TRP A 441 7.30 -34.17 -24.15
CA TRP A 441 8.09 -34.12 -22.93
C TRP A 441 7.73 -32.89 -22.07
N LEU A 442 7.61 -31.71 -22.66
CA LEU A 442 7.19 -30.48 -21.97
C LEU A 442 5.80 -30.61 -21.33
N GLU A 443 4.85 -31.26 -22.01
CA GLU A 443 3.49 -31.48 -21.51
C GLU A 443 3.46 -32.41 -20.29
N SER A 444 4.35 -33.40 -20.25
CA SER A 444 4.46 -34.38 -19.16
C SER A 444 5.39 -33.95 -18.02
N HIS A 445 6.25 -32.94 -18.23
CA HIS A 445 7.29 -32.49 -17.29
C HIS A 445 7.17 -30.99 -16.99
N GLN A 446 5.94 -30.51 -16.75
CA GLN A 446 5.71 -29.09 -16.42
C GLN A 446 6.47 -28.61 -15.16
N ASP A 447 6.77 -29.54 -14.26
CA ASP A 447 7.49 -29.31 -13.02
C ASP A 447 8.97 -29.75 -13.05
N GLY A 448 9.54 -29.99 -14.23
CA GLY A 448 10.97 -30.30 -14.40
C GLY A 448 11.90 -29.25 -13.79
N ASP A 449 13.16 -29.63 -13.55
CA ASP A 449 14.17 -28.69 -13.06
C ASP A 449 14.77 -27.82 -14.18
N ILE A 450 15.56 -26.81 -13.81
CA ILE A 450 16.18 -25.88 -14.76
C ILE A 450 17.13 -26.63 -15.70
N GLU A 451 17.87 -27.57 -15.15
CA GLU A 451 18.89 -28.36 -15.81
C GLU A 451 18.26 -29.24 -16.90
N ASP A 452 17.12 -29.86 -16.63
CA ASP A 452 16.34 -30.66 -17.56
C ASP A 452 15.84 -29.81 -18.73
N PHE A 453 15.22 -28.66 -18.48
CA PHE A 453 14.75 -27.78 -19.56
C PHE A 453 15.91 -27.31 -20.46
N LYS A 454 17.05 -26.96 -19.86
CA LYS A 454 18.26 -26.57 -20.61
C LYS A 454 18.86 -27.74 -21.38
N ALA A 455 18.89 -28.94 -20.81
CA ALA A 455 19.38 -30.14 -21.48
C ALA A 455 18.50 -30.50 -22.68
N GLN A 456 17.17 -30.53 -22.49
CA GLN A 456 16.21 -30.81 -23.57
C GLN A 456 16.31 -29.78 -24.72
N LYS A 457 16.51 -28.49 -24.39
CA LYS A 457 16.77 -27.45 -25.40
C LYS A 457 18.06 -27.70 -26.16
N LYS A 458 19.14 -28.02 -25.45
CA LYS A 458 20.44 -28.30 -26.06
C LYS A 458 20.38 -29.53 -26.96
N GLU A 459 19.72 -30.60 -26.53
CA GLU A 459 19.50 -31.80 -27.36
C GLU A 459 18.75 -31.45 -28.66
N LEU A 460 17.71 -30.61 -28.58
CA LEU A 460 16.99 -30.15 -29.76
C LEU A 460 17.87 -29.28 -30.67
N GLU A 461 18.67 -28.39 -30.11
CA GLU A 461 19.66 -27.58 -30.84
C GLU A 461 20.71 -28.45 -31.54
N GLU A 462 21.23 -29.48 -30.88
CA GLU A 462 22.24 -30.40 -31.43
C GLU A 462 21.71 -31.21 -32.62
N VAL A 463 20.41 -31.52 -32.66
CA VAL A 463 19.75 -32.15 -33.82
C VAL A 463 19.53 -31.15 -34.96
N VAL A 464 19.05 -29.95 -34.64
CA VAL A 464 18.60 -28.95 -35.63
C VAL A 464 19.78 -28.22 -36.28
N GLN A 465 20.78 -27.81 -35.52
CA GLN A 465 21.88 -26.97 -36.01
C GLN A 465 22.66 -27.58 -37.18
N PRO A 466 23.07 -28.88 -37.17
CA PRO A 466 23.78 -29.49 -38.29
C PRO A 466 22.96 -29.51 -39.59
N ILE A 467 21.64 -29.64 -39.47
CA ILE A 467 20.72 -29.69 -40.62
C ILE A 467 20.56 -28.29 -41.22
N VAL A 468 20.26 -27.29 -40.38
CA VAL A 468 20.07 -25.91 -40.82
C VAL A 468 21.38 -25.31 -41.35
N SER A 469 22.51 -25.61 -40.72
CA SER A 469 23.83 -25.12 -41.15
C SER A 469 24.29 -25.71 -42.49
N LYS A 470 24.02 -26.99 -42.79
CA LYS A 470 24.24 -27.57 -44.13
C LYS A 470 23.46 -26.80 -45.20
N LEU A 471 22.25 -26.37 -44.87
CA LEU A 471 21.34 -25.67 -45.76
C LEU A 471 21.81 -24.25 -46.10
N TYR A 472 22.38 -23.54 -45.12
CA TYR A 472 22.99 -22.22 -45.35
C TYR A 472 24.42 -22.31 -45.90
N GLY A 473 25.18 -23.36 -45.59
CA GLY A 473 26.53 -23.58 -46.13
C GLY A 473 26.55 -24.04 -47.60
N SER A 474 25.40 -24.51 -48.11
CA SER A 474 25.20 -24.84 -49.53
C SER A 474 24.54 -23.70 -50.33
N ALA A 475 24.14 -22.61 -49.67
CA ALA A 475 23.81 -21.35 -50.31
C ALA A 475 25.10 -20.51 -50.44
N GLY A 476 25.69 -20.48 -51.64
CA GLY A 476 26.85 -19.64 -51.94
C GLY A 476 26.61 -18.14 -51.66
N PRO A 477 27.67 -17.32 -51.60
CA PRO A 477 27.54 -15.90 -51.26
C PRO A 477 26.58 -15.21 -52.26
N PRO A 478 25.81 -14.18 -51.83
CA PRO A 478 25.01 -13.40 -52.75
C PRO A 478 25.92 -12.75 -53.81
N PRO A 479 25.46 -12.56 -55.06
CA PRO A 479 26.17 -11.70 -56.00
C PRO A 479 26.27 -10.31 -55.37
N GLY A 480 27.50 -9.79 -55.25
CA GLY A 480 27.75 -8.46 -54.73
C GLY A 480 26.99 -7.41 -55.53
N GLU A 481 26.31 -6.51 -54.84
CA GLU A 481 25.79 -5.28 -55.41
C GLU A 481 26.97 -4.44 -55.91
N GLU A 482 26.96 -4.14 -57.21
CA GLU A 482 27.83 -3.11 -57.79
C GLU A 482 27.44 -1.75 -57.19
N GLU A 483 28.34 -1.18 -56.39
CA GLU A 483 28.34 0.25 -56.08
C GLU A 483 28.44 1.04 -57.37
N ALA A 484 27.31 1.59 -57.82
CA ALA A 484 27.30 2.66 -58.80
C ALA A 484 27.87 3.93 -58.15
N ALA A 485 29.10 4.25 -58.53
CA ALA A 485 29.74 5.52 -58.21
C ALA A 485 28.95 6.68 -58.86
N GLU A 486 28.25 7.48 -58.04
CA GLU A 486 27.79 8.80 -58.42
C GLU A 486 28.92 9.82 -58.12
N LYS A 487 29.52 10.30 -59.20
CA LYS A 487 30.33 11.52 -59.22
C LYS A 487 29.46 12.67 -59.75
N ASP A 488 29.47 13.73 -58.94
CA ASP A 488 29.57 15.14 -59.31
C ASP A 488 28.31 15.96 -59.72
N GLU A 489 28.15 17.04 -58.94
CA GLU A 489 27.81 18.43 -59.32
C GLU A 489 26.34 18.82 -59.53
N LEU A 490 25.71 19.44 -58.52
CA LEU A 490 25.69 20.91 -58.27
C LEU A 490 24.92 21.28 -56.99
#